data_AF-A0A7V9MSK4-F1
#
_entry.id   AF-A0A7V9MSK4-F1
#
_cell.length_a   1.000
_cell.length_b   1.000
_cell.length_c   1.000
_cell.angle_alpha   90.00
_cell.angle_beta   90.00
_cell.angle_gamma   90.00
#
_symmetry.space_group_name_H-M   'P 1'
#
loop_
_entity.id
_entity.type
_entity.pdbx_description
1 polymer ?
#
loop_
_entity_poly.entity_id
_entity_poly.type
_entity_poly.pdbx_seq_one_letter_code
_entity_poly.pdbx_strand_id
1 'polypeptide(L)' 'IMAVAHGTDKQLLWEHKLAIDEHLSACGIPVSYTNVFWGGRSEIKPSEIAPQIYREWLRTVSATAVA' A
#
# COMPACT_ATOMS: atom_id res chain seq x y z
N ILE A 1 9.13 -9.91 1.50
CA ILE A 1 8.58 -8.58 1.90
C ILE A 1 7.51 -8.12 0.93
N MET A 2 6.56 -7.30 1.37
CA MET A 2 5.61 -6.63 0.48
C MET A 2 6.10 -5.19 0.30
N ALA A 3 6.48 -4.82 -0.93
CA ALA A 3 7.00 -3.49 -1.24
C ALA A 3 5.90 -2.60 -1.80
N VAL A 4 6.06 -1.27 -1.65
CA VAL A 4 5.16 -0.27 -2.21
C VAL A 4 6.00 0.84 -2.83
N ALA A 5 5.75 1.16 -4.09
CA ALA A 5 6.37 2.28 -4.79
C ALA A 5 5.30 3.29 -5.22
N HIS A 6 5.53 4.58 -4.97
CA HIS A 6 4.63 5.67 -5.33
C HIS A 6 5.38 6.85 -5.96
N GLY A 7 4.79 7.45 -7.00
CA GLY A 7 5.38 8.61 -7.70
C GLY A 7 4.42 9.23 -8.70
N THR A 8 4.81 10.35 -9.29
CA THR A 8 3.99 11.06 -10.29
C THR A 8 4.32 10.65 -11.72
N ASP A 9 5.57 10.29 -11.98
CA ASP A 9 6.04 9.79 -13.27
C ASP A 9 6.08 8.26 -13.25
N LYS A 10 5.35 7.63 -14.18
CA LYS A 10 5.25 6.18 -14.24
C LYS A 10 6.58 5.53 -14.60
N GLN A 11 7.30 6.09 -15.57
CA GLN A 11 8.50 5.46 -16.08
C GLN A 11 9.61 5.48 -15.03
N LEU A 12 9.83 6.63 -14.40
CA LEU A 12 10.79 6.79 -13.32
C LEU A 12 10.48 5.84 -12.15
N LEU A 13 9.19 5.66 -11.83
CA LEU A 13 8.78 4.75 -10.76
C LEU A 13 9.09 3.29 -11.06
N TRP A 14 8.92 2.87 -12.30
CA TRP A 14 9.25 1.51 -12.75
C TRP A 14 10.76 1.27 -12.72
N GLU A 15 11.56 2.23 -13.18
CA GLU A 15 13.03 2.15 -13.14
C GLU A 15 13.54 2.04 -11.70
N HIS A 16 13.02 2.87 -10.79
CA HIS A 16 13.36 2.77 -9.36
C HIS A 16 12.94 1.44 -8.75
N LYS A 17 11.76 0.94 -9.09
CA LYS A 17 11.27 -0.34 -8.57
C LYS A 17 12.18 -1.49 -9.03
N LEU A 18 12.57 -1.52 -10.30
CA LEU A 18 13.47 -2.54 -10.82
C LEU A 18 14.80 -2.52 -10.06
N ALA A 19 15.40 -1.35 -9.87
CA ALA A 19 16.65 -1.21 -9.12
C ALA A 19 16.55 -1.72 -7.66
N ILE A 20 15.40 -1.48 -7.01
CA ILE A 20 15.12 -1.98 -5.66
C ILE A 20 15.01 -3.52 -5.66
N ASP A 21 14.30 -4.10 -6.61
CA ASP A 21 14.14 -5.56 -6.70
C ASP A 21 15.47 -6.27 -6.94
N GLU A 22 16.28 -5.75 -7.85
CA GLU A 22 17.61 -6.28 -8.14
C GLU A 22 18.50 -6.25 -6.90
N HIS A 23 18.49 -5.14 -6.15
CA HIS A 23 19.25 -5.02 -4.92
C HIS A 23 18.77 -6.02 -3.85
N LEU A 24 17.46 -6.12 -3.63
CA LEU A 24 16.90 -7.04 -2.64
C LEU A 24 17.19 -8.50 -3.00
N SER A 25 17.08 -8.85 -4.28
CA SER A 25 17.44 -10.16 -4.81
C SER A 25 18.92 -10.47 -4.56
N ALA A 26 19.82 -9.53 -4.85
CA ALA A 26 21.25 -9.67 -4.59
C ALA A 26 21.58 -9.85 -3.10
N CYS A 27 20.79 -9.27 -2.21
CA CYS A 27 20.89 -9.45 -0.76
C CYS A 27 20.21 -10.74 -0.24
N GLY A 28 19.60 -11.54 -1.10
CA GLY A 28 18.86 -12.75 -0.71
C GLY A 28 17.54 -12.47 0.01
N ILE A 29 16.96 -11.28 -0.20
CA ILE A 29 15.69 -10.86 0.40
C ILE A 29 14.57 -11.05 -0.62
N PRO A 30 13.69 -12.07 -0.46
CA PRO A 30 12.62 -12.30 -1.42
C PRO A 30 11.51 -11.24 -1.33
N VAL A 31 11.14 -10.68 -2.48
CA VAL A 31 9.97 -9.81 -2.65
C VAL A 31 8.83 -10.68 -3.21
N SER A 32 7.78 -10.88 -2.42
CA SER A 32 6.65 -11.73 -2.83
C SER A 32 5.65 -10.97 -3.69
N TYR A 33 5.55 -9.66 -3.49
CA TYR A 33 4.59 -8.80 -4.17
C TYR A 33 5.00 -7.33 -4.08
N THR A 34 4.61 -6.53 -5.08
CA THR A 34 4.69 -5.08 -4.99
C THR A 34 3.51 -4.39 -5.64
N ASN A 35 2.95 -3.43 -4.89
CA ASN A 35 2.07 -2.42 -5.43
C ASN A 35 2.85 -1.22 -5.99
N VAL A 36 2.49 -0.81 -7.20
CA VAL A 36 3.07 0.35 -7.88
C VAL A 36 1.95 1.34 -8.18
N PHE A 37 2.03 2.55 -7.62
CA PHE A 37 1.03 3.60 -7.77
C PHE A 37 1.63 4.80 -8.52
N TRP A 38 1.00 5.22 -9.62
CA TRP A 38 1.41 6.41 -10.37
C TRP A 38 0.22 7.32 -10.65
N GLY A 39 0.42 8.63 -10.51
CA GLY A 39 -0.62 9.64 -10.77
C GLY A 39 -0.52 10.86 -9.85
N GLY A 40 -1.06 12.00 -10.30
CA GLY A 40 -1.01 13.28 -9.58
C GLY A 40 -1.96 13.38 -8.37
N ARG A 41 -2.84 12.40 -8.19
CA ARG A 41 -3.59 12.18 -6.95
C ARG A 41 -3.23 10.79 -6.46
N SER A 42 -2.72 10.70 -5.23
CA SER A 42 -2.79 9.46 -4.48
C SER A 42 -4.28 9.17 -4.28
N GLU A 43 -4.91 8.49 -5.24
CA GLU A 43 -6.33 8.18 -5.19
C GLU A 43 -6.53 7.12 -4.10
N ILE A 44 -6.76 7.63 -2.89
CA ILE A 44 -7.02 6.92 -1.64
C ILE A 44 -5.81 6.11 -1.15
N LYS A 45 -5.07 6.68 -0.19
CA LYS A 45 -4.15 5.86 0.62
C LYS A 45 -4.99 4.85 1.42
N PRO A 46 -4.55 3.59 1.59
CA PRO A 46 -5.23 2.65 2.50
C PRO A 46 -5.38 3.19 3.94
N SER A 47 -4.60 4.21 4.31
CA SER A 47 -4.69 4.95 5.56
C SER A 47 -5.81 6.00 5.61
N GLU A 48 -6.44 6.33 4.49
CA GLU A 48 -7.59 7.23 4.39
C GLU A 48 -8.87 6.43 4.63
N ILE A 49 -8.97 5.80 5.80
CA ILE A 49 -10.28 5.38 6.27
C ILE A 49 -11.02 6.66 6.65
N ALA A 50 -12.11 6.96 5.94
CA ALA A 50 -12.98 8.06 6.33
C ALA A 50 -13.39 7.85 7.79
N PRO A 51 -13.02 8.75 8.73
CA PRO A 51 -13.19 8.51 10.16
C PRO A 51 -14.64 8.19 10.55
N GLN A 52 -15.61 8.71 9.79
CA GLN A 52 -17.02 8.45 9.95
C GLN A 52 -17.38 7.00 9.60
N ILE A 53 -16.90 6.50 8.46
CA ILE A 53 -17.11 5.12 8.00
C ILE A 53 -16.45 4.14 8.98
N TYR A 54 -15.22 4.44 9.44
CA TYR A 54 -14.55 3.64 10.46
C TYR A 54 -15.39 3.53 11.74
N ARG A 55 -15.88 4.67 12.26
CA ARG A 55 -16.69 4.72 13.47
C ARG A 55 -18.01 3.96 13.32
N GLU A 56 -18.63 4.03 12.15
CA GLU A 56 -19.87 3.30 11.87
C GLU A 56 -19.63 1.80 11.87
N TRP A 57 -18.62 1.33 11.14
CA TRP A 57 -18.20 -0.08 11.18
C TRP A 57 -17.84 -0.52 12.60
N LEU A 58 -17.07 0.28 13.36
CA LEU A 58 -16.66 -0.07 14.72
C LEU A 58 -17.87 -0.31 15.65
N ARG A 59 -18.98 0.42 15.46
CA ARG A 59 -20.22 0.18 16.22
C ARG A 59 -20.84 -1.16 15.89
N THR A 60 -20.81 -1.59 14.62
CA THR A 60 -21.40 -2.88 14.22
C THR A 60 -20.62 -4.05 14.78
N VAL A 61 -19.29 -4.03 14.70
CA VAL A 61 -18.45 -5.11 15.27
C VAL A 61 -18.43 -5.10 16.80
N SER A 62 -18.49 -3.94 17.46
CA SER A 62 -18.49 -3.88 18.93
C SER A 62 -19.82 -4.36 19.54
N ALA A 63 -20.95 -4.16 18.85
CA ALA A 63 -22.26 -4.65 19.30
C ALA A 63 -22.33 -6.18 19.28
N THR A 64 -21.67 -6.83 18.32
CA THR A 64 -21.62 -8.30 18.20
C THR A 64 -20.75 -8.94 19.29
N ALA A 65 -19.83 -8.21 19.91
CA ALA A 65 -18.93 -8.75 20.95
C ALA A 65 -19.57 -8.82 22.36
N VAL A 66 -20.80 -8.33 22.53
CA VAL A 66 -21.52 -8.28 23.83
C VAL A 66 -22.76 -9.19 23.84
N ALA A 67 -22.89 -10.09 22.88
CA ALA A 67 -23.91 -11.14 22.82
C ALA A 67 -23.28 -12.52 23.05
#